data_AF-A0A1Y3EB34-F1
#
_entry.id   AF-A0A1Y3EB34-F1
#
_cell.length_a   1.000
_cell.length_b   1.000
_cell.length_c   1.000
_cell.angle_alpha   90.00
_cell.angle_beta   90.00
_cell.angle_gamma   90.00
#
_symmetry.space_group_name_H-M   'P 1'
#
loop_
_entity.id
_entity.type
_entity.pdbx_description
1 polymer ?
#
loop_
_entity_poly.entity_id
_entity_poly.type
_entity_poly.pdbx_seq_one_letter_code
_entity_poly.pdbx_strand_id
1 'polypeptide(L)'
;MIAYLSTMSGRFRLSLLIVVWFQACLASDVVTSARCPAYCVCADTVIVCTCADAPSNHTTLDSFRGIEYIGKIFIHSCRKLVISADTFAGLAVGHEISITNVSSLTVQSYAFRDMTKCPDQLTVRDSGLELVAENAFAGFRQAKHVWFRNVSVGRIQTGAFRHLSDVQYLYFREANIGTLETGALGWLTNVSNVFMRGRLAVGWLGPALLKRSTFGKFVLEDAKIETADAHALVVGAGRFDSVELFNCRIGRVGTTGDGATFDPTDGGGRVHFFNVAVAGPLCMGAFSNVAELHFDQCRFDRLGASAMRLRDVRSVALVSSSVGAVDEGAFDGARRVGSIRFDRTLIDHIAGGSFASLHQVDYLMLLSTTVQTVHRSAFRDCSIGSLIVDSSRVQNWHSSSIESTTVDQLRVVDSRLGTVASGVFRRTLAGEFTFKRNNITDADPAWLADLHADRINVSENRFSNQIHFANFSFGQLQLTGNQFRCQCSTSWLDEMIR
;
A
#
# COMPACT_ATOMS: atom_id res chain seq x y z
N MET A 1 27.99 -54.69 66.19
CA MET A 1 27.25 -55.92 66.52
C MET A 1 27.45 -56.92 65.37
N ILE A 2 28.69 -57.36 65.22
CA ILE A 2 29.14 -58.42 64.30
C ILE A 2 29.65 -59.49 65.27
N ALA A 3 29.07 -60.69 65.18
CA ALA A 3 29.10 -61.82 66.13
C ALA A 3 27.78 -61.94 66.91
N TYR A 4 26.96 -62.88 66.44
CA TYR A 4 25.70 -63.44 66.94
C TYR A 4 24.65 -63.37 65.85
N LEU A 5 24.56 -64.43 65.04
CA LEU A 5 23.36 -64.95 64.36
C LEU A 5 23.77 -66.14 63.44
N SER A 6 24.53 -67.07 64.00
CA SER A 6 24.63 -68.45 63.50
C SER A 6 23.53 -69.24 64.20
N THR A 7 22.30 -69.19 63.66
CA THR A 7 21.15 -70.10 63.85
C THR A 7 19.83 -69.32 63.66
N MET A 8 19.48 -68.97 62.41
CA MET A 8 18.08 -68.66 62.07
C MET A 8 17.74 -69.10 60.65
N SER A 9 16.56 -69.70 60.54
CA SER A 9 16.04 -70.47 59.41
C SER A 9 15.86 -69.66 58.11
N GLY A 10 15.98 -70.35 56.97
CA GLY A 10 15.95 -69.79 55.61
C GLY A 10 14.67 -69.05 55.19
N ARG A 11 13.67 -68.92 56.08
CA ARG A 11 12.44 -68.15 55.80
C ARG A 11 12.53 -66.66 56.16
N PHE A 12 13.51 -66.24 56.97
CA PHE A 12 13.64 -64.82 57.37
C PHE A 12 14.56 -63.97 56.46
N ARG A 13 15.40 -64.58 55.62
CA ARG A 13 16.24 -63.85 54.66
C ARG A 13 15.46 -63.37 53.42
N LEU A 14 14.36 -64.04 53.07
CA LEU A 14 13.54 -63.66 51.92
C LEU A 14 12.62 -62.45 52.25
N SER A 15 12.12 -62.38 53.47
CA SER A 15 11.19 -61.31 53.90
C SER A 15 11.86 -59.94 54.03
N LEU A 16 13.14 -59.89 54.44
CA LEU A 16 13.87 -58.62 54.57
C LEU A 16 14.31 -58.07 53.19
N LEU A 17 14.63 -58.94 52.23
CA LEU A 17 14.96 -58.53 50.86
C LEU A 17 13.74 -58.04 50.07
N ILE A 18 12.55 -58.61 50.33
CA ILE A 18 11.31 -58.16 49.69
C ILE A 18 10.86 -56.80 50.22
N VAL A 19 11.03 -56.49 51.51
CA VAL A 19 10.66 -55.18 52.08
C VAL A 19 11.61 -54.07 51.63
N VAL A 20 12.91 -54.37 51.49
CA VAL A 20 13.90 -53.40 50.96
C VAL A 20 13.73 -53.17 49.44
N TRP A 21 13.23 -54.16 48.68
CA TRP A 21 12.81 -53.96 47.28
C TRP A 21 11.46 -53.24 47.14
N PHE A 22 10.52 -53.43 48.08
CA PHE A 22 9.23 -52.73 48.06
C PHE A 22 9.33 -51.25 48.48
N GLN A 23 10.33 -50.87 49.28
CA GLN A 23 10.62 -49.46 49.59
C GLN A 23 11.61 -48.79 48.62
N ALA A 24 12.35 -49.57 47.81
CA ALA A 24 13.19 -49.03 46.73
C ALA A 24 12.43 -48.84 45.39
N CYS A 25 11.19 -49.33 45.27
CA CYS A 25 10.29 -49.04 44.14
C CYS A 25 9.34 -47.85 44.35
N LEU A 26 9.51 -47.06 45.42
CA LEU A 26 8.77 -45.81 45.64
C LEU A 26 9.63 -44.55 45.44
N ALA A 27 10.76 -44.66 44.73
CA ALA A 27 11.62 -43.54 44.42
C ALA A 27 12.26 -43.70 43.03
N SER A 28 11.45 -43.55 41.97
CA SER A 28 11.79 -42.89 40.71
C SER A 28 10.75 -43.25 39.67
N ASP A 29 9.58 -42.65 39.80
CA ASP A 29 8.78 -42.25 38.66
C ASP A 29 8.12 -40.94 39.06
N VAL A 30 8.93 -39.88 39.18
CA VAL A 30 8.43 -38.54 38.92
C VAL A 30 8.23 -38.49 37.40
N VAL A 31 7.16 -39.13 36.94
CA VAL A 31 6.48 -38.67 35.74
C VAL A 31 6.11 -37.23 36.10
N THR A 32 6.81 -36.27 35.50
CA THR A 32 6.35 -34.89 35.49
C THR A 32 5.03 -34.93 34.73
N SER A 33 3.92 -35.20 35.44
CA SER A 33 2.59 -34.98 34.89
C SER A 33 2.61 -33.55 34.37
N ALA A 34 2.41 -33.40 33.06
CA ALA A 34 2.31 -32.09 32.45
C ALA A 34 1.28 -31.30 33.26
N ARG A 35 1.74 -30.29 34.00
CA ARG A 35 0.83 -29.53 34.84
C ARG A 35 0.02 -28.66 33.91
N CYS A 36 -1.29 -28.88 33.92
CA CYS A 36 -2.20 -27.98 33.24
C CYS A 36 -1.96 -26.54 33.77
N PRO A 37 -1.83 -25.54 32.88
CA PRO A 37 -1.67 -24.15 33.29
C PRO A 37 -2.73 -23.70 34.29
N ALA A 38 -2.40 -22.74 35.17
CA ALA A 38 -3.37 -22.23 36.12
C ALA A 38 -4.58 -21.64 35.39
N TYR A 39 -5.77 -21.82 35.98
CA TYR A 39 -7.06 -21.39 35.40
C TYR A 39 -7.43 -22.07 34.08
N CYS A 40 -6.77 -23.17 33.75
CA CYS A 40 -7.09 -24.00 32.60
C CYS A 40 -7.54 -25.40 33.01
N VAL A 41 -8.42 -25.98 32.19
CA VAL A 41 -8.83 -27.38 32.24
C VAL A 41 -8.26 -28.05 31.00
N CYS A 42 -7.38 -29.02 31.20
CA CYS A 42 -6.74 -29.78 30.13
C CYS A 42 -7.46 -31.13 29.97
N ALA A 43 -8.02 -31.36 28.79
CA ALA A 43 -8.55 -32.64 28.33
C ALA A 43 -7.68 -33.17 27.17
N ASP A 44 -7.94 -34.41 26.74
CA ASP A 44 -7.08 -35.14 25.79
C ASP A 44 -6.75 -34.37 24.49
N THR A 45 -7.68 -33.56 23.99
CA THR A 45 -7.50 -32.81 22.72
C THR A 45 -7.81 -31.33 22.83
N VAL A 46 -8.27 -30.86 23.99
CA VAL A 46 -8.73 -29.48 24.18
C VAL A 46 -8.24 -28.95 25.51
N ILE A 47 -7.69 -27.73 25.50
CA ILE A 47 -7.43 -26.96 26.72
C ILE A 47 -8.39 -25.77 26.74
N VAL A 48 -9.06 -25.57 27.87
CA VAL A 48 -9.96 -24.43 28.09
C VAL A 48 -9.46 -23.62 29.27
N CYS A 49 -9.08 -22.38 29.04
CA CYS A 49 -8.62 -21.42 30.04
C CYS A 49 -9.67 -20.33 30.26
N THR A 50 -10.07 -20.12 31.51
CA THR A 50 -11.05 -19.10 31.90
C THR A 50 -10.54 -18.29 33.08
N CYS A 51 -10.52 -16.96 32.96
CA CYS A 51 -10.13 -16.09 34.08
C CYS A 51 -11.33 -15.52 34.86
N ALA A 52 -12.52 -16.09 34.70
CA ALA A 52 -13.74 -15.60 35.35
C ALA A 52 -13.61 -15.57 36.89
N ASP A 53 -12.94 -16.57 37.45
CA ASP A 53 -12.76 -16.75 38.90
C ASP A 53 -11.34 -16.37 39.37
N ALA A 54 -10.54 -15.69 38.54
CA ALA A 54 -9.17 -15.36 38.88
C ALA A 54 -9.14 -14.31 40.02
N PRO A 55 -8.38 -14.54 41.12
CA PRO A 55 -8.38 -13.68 42.31
C PRO A 55 -7.71 -12.31 42.09
N SER A 56 -6.91 -12.15 41.03
CA SER A 56 -6.21 -10.92 40.69
C SER A 56 -6.77 -10.28 39.41
N ASN A 57 -6.75 -8.94 39.37
CA ASN A 57 -7.02 -8.13 38.17
C ASN A 57 -5.96 -8.30 37.05
N HIS A 58 -5.11 -9.32 37.12
CA HIS A 58 -4.00 -9.60 36.22
C HIS A 58 -3.74 -11.10 36.14
N THR A 59 -3.83 -11.67 34.94
CA THR A 59 -3.50 -13.07 34.68
C THR A 59 -2.45 -13.12 33.58
N THR A 60 -1.22 -13.49 33.93
CA THR A 60 -0.24 -13.94 32.94
C THR A 60 -0.56 -15.38 32.59
N LEU A 61 -0.62 -15.71 31.29
CA LEU A 61 -0.87 -17.08 30.86
C LEU A 61 0.38 -17.92 31.12
N ASP A 62 0.27 -18.89 32.03
CA ASP A 62 1.35 -19.83 32.32
C ASP A 62 1.75 -20.61 31.06
N SER A 63 3.03 -21.00 31.03
CA SER A 63 3.57 -21.78 29.92
C SER A 63 2.94 -23.18 29.85
N PHE A 64 2.71 -23.68 28.63
CA PHE A 64 2.20 -25.03 28.36
C PHE A 64 3.29 -26.13 28.38
N ARG A 65 4.42 -25.87 29.04
CA ARG A 65 5.55 -26.82 29.11
C ARG A 65 5.11 -28.18 29.64
N GLY A 66 5.57 -29.22 28.96
CA GLY A 66 5.23 -30.62 29.27
C GLY A 66 4.02 -31.16 28.50
N ILE A 67 3.23 -30.30 27.85
CA ILE A 67 2.19 -30.73 26.90
C ILE A 67 2.82 -30.78 25.51
N GLU A 68 2.95 -31.97 24.93
CA GLU A 68 3.59 -32.14 23.62
C GLU A 68 2.63 -31.78 22.48
N TYR A 69 1.38 -32.25 22.55
CA TYR A 69 0.38 -32.06 21.50
C TYR A 69 -0.97 -31.69 22.08
N ILE A 70 -1.67 -30.75 21.43
CA ILE A 70 -3.07 -30.46 21.70
C ILE A 70 -3.82 -30.12 20.42
N GLY A 71 -5.09 -30.51 20.33
CA GLY A 71 -5.94 -30.17 19.18
C GLY A 71 -6.34 -28.71 19.17
N LYS A 72 -6.92 -28.22 20.27
CA LYS A 72 -7.46 -26.86 20.39
C LYS A 72 -7.16 -26.23 21.74
N ILE A 73 -6.97 -24.91 21.75
CA ILE A 73 -6.84 -24.11 22.97
C ILE A 73 -7.88 -23.00 22.92
N PHE A 74 -8.73 -22.91 23.94
CA PHE A 74 -9.70 -21.84 24.11
C PHE A 74 -9.31 -21.02 25.34
N ILE A 75 -9.12 -19.71 25.17
CA ILE A 75 -8.84 -18.77 26.26
C ILE A 75 -9.95 -17.73 26.23
N HIS A 76 -10.71 -17.60 27.31
CA HIS A 76 -11.86 -16.70 27.30
C HIS A 76 -12.17 -16.05 28.64
N SER A 77 -13.00 -15.00 28.57
CA SER A 77 -13.57 -14.32 29.75
C SER A 77 -12.50 -13.80 30.71
N CYS A 78 -11.44 -13.20 30.18
CA CYS A 78 -10.35 -12.64 30.97
C CYS A 78 -10.39 -11.12 30.99
N ARG A 79 -10.43 -10.50 32.18
CA ARG A 79 -10.38 -9.04 32.29
C ARG A 79 -9.04 -8.50 31.78
N LYS A 80 -7.94 -9.11 32.21
CA LYS A 80 -6.58 -8.75 31.81
C LYS A 80 -5.76 -10.02 31.59
N LEU A 81 -5.22 -10.18 30.39
CA LEU A 81 -4.43 -11.33 29.98
C LEU A 81 -3.10 -10.85 29.38
N VAL A 82 -1.99 -11.41 29.86
CA VAL A 82 -0.68 -11.24 29.24
C VAL A 82 -0.19 -12.58 28.71
N ILE A 83 0.11 -12.62 27.42
CA ILE A 83 0.82 -13.74 26.80
C ILE A 83 2.29 -13.34 26.72
N SER A 84 3.10 -13.96 27.57
CA SER A 84 4.52 -13.66 27.69
C SER A 84 5.37 -14.41 26.67
N ALA A 85 6.66 -14.07 26.58
CA ALA A 85 7.62 -14.81 25.77
C ALA A 85 7.57 -16.31 26.08
N ASP A 86 7.67 -17.13 25.04
CA ASP A 86 7.79 -18.59 25.14
C ASP A 86 6.61 -19.31 25.83
N THR A 87 5.44 -18.66 25.96
CA THR A 87 4.25 -19.28 26.57
C THR A 87 3.88 -20.59 25.87
N PHE A 88 4.02 -20.66 24.54
CA PHE A 88 3.72 -21.85 23.73
C PHE A 88 4.96 -22.66 23.31
N ALA A 89 6.14 -22.38 23.87
CA ALA A 89 7.37 -23.06 23.46
C ALA A 89 7.30 -24.57 23.70
N GLY A 90 7.70 -25.35 22.70
CA GLY A 90 7.66 -26.82 22.70
C GLY A 90 6.30 -27.44 22.34
N LEU A 91 5.21 -26.65 22.33
CA LEU A 91 3.86 -27.16 22.12
C LEU A 91 3.54 -27.32 20.62
N ALA A 92 2.96 -28.47 20.26
CA ALA A 92 2.34 -28.70 18.96
C ALA A 92 0.83 -28.47 19.05
N VAL A 93 0.31 -27.48 18.33
CA VAL A 93 -1.14 -27.24 18.25
C VAL A 93 -1.68 -27.69 16.89
N GLY A 94 -2.67 -28.57 16.91
CA GLY A 94 -3.20 -29.22 15.71
C GLY A 94 -4.12 -28.33 14.88
N HIS A 95 -5.08 -27.64 15.51
CA HIS A 95 -6.18 -26.97 14.80
C HIS A 95 -6.32 -25.49 15.15
N GLU A 96 -6.59 -25.16 16.41
CA GLU A 96 -7.06 -23.82 16.76
C GLU A 96 -6.51 -23.31 18.08
N ILE A 97 -6.06 -22.06 18.10
CA ILE A 97 -5.97 -21.25 19.32
C ILE A 97 -7.02 -20.14 19.20
N SER A 98 -7.90 -20.02 20.20
CA SER A 98 -9.01 -19.07 20.19
C SER A 98 -8.99 -18.25 21.47
N ILE A 99 -8.84 -16.93 21.34
CA ILE A 99 -8.83 -15.96 22.43
C ILE A 99 -10.08 -15.09 22.27
N THR A 100 -10.99 -15.12 23.24
CA THR A 100 -12.30 -14.46 23.12
C THR A 100 -12.67 -13.69 24.39
N ASN A 101 -13.30 -12.51 24.22
CA ASN A 101 -13.84 -11.75 25.34
C ASN A 101 -12.77 -11.42 26.39
N VAL A 102 -11.64 -10.87 25.92
CA VAL A 102 -10.54 -10.41 26.76
C VAL A 102 -10.48 -8.89 26.73
N SER A 103 -10.77 -8.21 27.84
CA SER A 103 -10.89 -6.74 27.85
C SER A 103 -9.55 -6.01 27.66
N SER A 104 -8.48 -6.57 28.21
CA SER A 104 -7.11 -6.04 28.15
C SER A 104 -6.14 -7.19 27.85
N LEU A 105 -5.74 -7.32 26.59
CA LEU A 105 -4.82 -8.33 26.07
C LEU A 105 -3.49 -7.68 25.69
N THR A 106 -2.41 -8.22 26.22
CA THR A 106 -1.04 -7.88 25.79
C THR A 106 -0.37 -9.13 25.25
N VAL A 107 0.09 -9.06 24.00
CA VAL A 107 0.93 -10.10 23.39
C VAL A 107 2.36 -9.59 23.37
N GLN A 108 3.20 -10.13 24.24
CA GLN A 108 4.59 -9.73 24.36
C GLN A 108 5.45 -10.32 23.23
N SER A 109 6.66 -9.80 23.09
CA SER A 109 7.65 -10.29 22.13
C SER A 109 7.89 -11.79 22.31
N TYR A 110 7.99 -12.51 21.20
CA TYR A 110 8.30 -13.95 21.18
C TYR A 110 7.27 -14.85 21.88
N ALA A 111 6.00 -14.42 21.97
CA ALA A 111 4.95 -15.20 22.62
C ALA A 111 4.75 -16.61 22.01
N PHE A 112 4.92 -16.72 20.69
CA PHE A 112 4.76 -17.96 19.93
C PHE A 112 6.09 -18.57 19.45
N ARG A 113 7.21 -18.15 20.04
CA ARG A 113 8.52 -18.67 19.66
C ARG A 113 8.65 -20.15 20.05
N ASP A 114 9.37 -20.90 19.23
CA ASP A 114 9.71 -22.31 19.43
C ASP A 114 8.50 -23.26 19.60
N MET A 115 7.34 -22.91 19.05
CA MET A 115 6.26 -23.89 18.85
C MET A 115 6.71 -24.99 17.90
N THR A 116 6.51 -26.25 18.28
CA THR A 116 6.88 -27.40 17.43
C THR A 116 5.92 -27.55 16.25
N LYS A 117 4.66 -27.13 16.43
CA LYS A 117 3.67 -26.97 15.35
C LYS A 117 2.72 -25.82 15.68
N CYS A 118 2.59 -24.86 14.77
CA CYS A 118 1.59 -23.79 14.89
C CYS A 118 0.19 -24.30 14.46
N PRO A 119 -0.88 -23.76 15.06
CA PRO A 119 -2.24 -24.15 14.70
C PRO A 119 -2.58 -23.74 13.26
N ASP A 120 -3.50 -24.50 12.64
CA ASP A 120 -4.11 -24.09 11.36
C ASP A 120 -4.80 -22.72 11.49
N GLN A 121 -5.37 -22.40 12.66
CA GLN A 121 -6.10 -21.17 12.92
C GLN A 121 -5.76 -20.54 14.29
N LEU A 122 -5.46 -19.25 14.28
CA LEU A 122 -5.46 -18.39 15.46
C LEU A 122 -6.59 -17.37 15.33
N THR A 123 -7.46 -17.30 16.34
CA THR A 123 -8.56 -16.33 16.37
C THR A 123 -8.49 -15.48 17.63
N VAL A 124 -8.56 -14.17 17.49
CA VAL A 124 -8.76 -13.22 18.58
C VAL A 124 -10.07 -12.47 18.31
N ARG A 125 -11.06 -12.59 19.21
CA ARG A 125 -12.41 -12.09 18.99
C ARG A 125 -12.93 -11.30 20.18
N ASP A 126 -13.68 -10.22 19.93
CA ASP A 126 -14.35 -9.41 20.95
C ASP A 126 -13.40 -9.03 22.09
N SER A 127 -12.19 -8.56 21.75
CA SER A 127 -11.12 -8.36 22.72
C SER A 127 -10.41 -7.02 22.51
N GLY A 128 -9.95 -6.43 23.61
CA GLY A 128 -9.15 -5.21 23.59
C GLY A 128 -7.66 -5.54 23.69
N LEU A 129 -6.91 -5.39 22.60
CA LEU A 129 -5.47 -5.56 22.58
C LEU A 129 -4.81 -4.23 22.96
N GLU A 130 -4.25 -4.10 24.16
CA GLU A 130 -3.53 -2.88 24.53
C GLU A 130 -2.27 -2.72 23.66
N LEU A 131 -1.54 -3.83 23.49
CA LEU A 131 -0.26 -3.86 22.80
C LEU A 131 -0.06 -5.19 22.07
N VAL A 132 0.32 -5.09 20.80
CA VAL A 132 0.99 -6.17 20.06
C VAL A 132 2.46 -5.77 19.94
N ALA A 133 3.31 -6.41 20.74
CA ALA A 133 4.70 -6.03 20.86
C ALA A 133 5.53 -6.40 19.63
N GLU A 134 6.71 -5.80 19.47
CA GLU A 134 7.68 -6.21 18.44
C GLU A 134 7.94 -7.73 18.52
N ASN A 135 8.05 -8.41 17.39
CA ASN A 135 8.28 -9.86 17.32
C ASN A 135 7.23 -10.72 18.07
N ALA A 136 6.04 -10.20 18.36
CA ALA A 136 4.99 -10.95 19.08
C ALA A 136 4.66 -12.28 18.40
N PHE A 137 4.63 -12.31 17.07
CA PHE A 137 4.34 -13.49 16.25
C PHE A 137 5.58 -14.16 15.66
N ALA A 138 6.78 -13.87 16.19
CA ALA A 138 7.99 -14.49 15.68
C ALA A 138 7.97 -16.01 15.89
N GLY A 139 8.22 -16.76 14.82
CA GLY A 139 8.17 -18.23 14.83
C GLY A 139 6.78 -18.80 14.52
N PHE A 140 5.75 -17.97 14.36
CA PHE A 140 4.42 -18.42 13.96
C PHE A 140 4.38 -18.68 12.44
N ARG A 141 4.29 -19.95 12.05
CA ARG A 141 4.48 -20.38 10.65
C ARG A 141 3.38 -21.33 10.16
N GLN A 142 3.17 -21.40 8.85
CA GLN A 142 2.33 -22.41 8.18
C GLN A 142 0.84 -22.42 8.58
N ALA A 143 0.35 -21.35 9.21
CA ALA A 143 -1.06 -21.25 9.59
C ALA A 143 -1.93 -20.88 8.37
N LYS A 144 -3.15 -21.42 8.31
CA LYS A 144 -4.14 -21.01 7.31
C LYS A 144 -4.72 -19.64 7.66
N HIS A 145 -5.04 -19.43 8.94
CA HIS A 145 -5.81 -18.26 9.36
C HIS A 145 -5.26 -17.63 10.64
N VAL A 146 -4.96 -16.34 10.60
CA VAL A 146 -4.69 -15.50 11.77
C VAL A 146 -5.72 -14.37 11.75
N TRP A 147 -6.77 -14.49 12.58
CA TRP A 147 -7.95 -13.65 12.53
C TRP A 147 -8.10 -12.80 13.79
N PHE A 148 -8.25 -11.50 13.60
CA PHE A 148 -8.65 -10.53 14.61
C PHE A 148 -10.02 -10.00 14.23
N ARG A 149 -11.05 -10.25 15.04
CA ARG A 149 -12.43 -9.85 14.74
C ARG A 149 -13.03 -9.07 15.89
N ASN A 150 -13.62 -7.91 15.58
CA ASN A 150 -14.25 -7.05 16.59
C ASN A 150 -13.26 -6.75 17.72
N VAL A 151 -12.10 -6.21 17.36
CA VAL A 151 -11.02 -5.92 18.30
C VAL A 151 -10.75 -4.43 18.38
N SER A 152 -10.41 -3.94 19.57
CA SER A 152 -9.80 -2.62 19.73
C SER A 152 -8.32 -2.80 20.02
N VAL A 153 -7.44 -2.28 19.17
CA VAL A 153 -5.99 -2.37 19.33
C VAL A 153 -5.45 -1.00 19.72
N GLY A 154 -4.81 -0.85 20.88
CA GLY A 154 -4.16 0.39 21.27
C GLY A 154 -2.99 0.69 20.34
N ARG A 155 -2.02 -0.23 20.29
CA ARG A 155 -0.81 -0.08 19.48
C ARG A 155 -0.30 -1.41 18.93
N ILE A 156 0.03 -1.41 17.63
CA ILE A 156 0.82 -2.47 16.97
C ILE A 156 2.22 -1.90 16.73
N GLN A 157 3.21 -2.47 17.40
CA GLN A 157 4.57 -1.97 17.35
C GLN A 157 5.28 -2.29 16.03
N THR A 158 6.36 -1.57 15.79
CA THR A 158 7.30 -1.82 14.70
C THR A 158 7.70 -3.30 14.67
N GLY A 159 7.46 -3.98 13.55
CA GLY A 159 7.81 -5.39 13.39
C GLY A 159 7.04 -6.35 14.31
N ALA A 160 5.82 -6.01 14.74
CA ALA A 160 4.98 -6.90 15.56
C ALA A 160 4.77 -8.28 14.93
N PHE A 161 4.64 -8.33 13.60
CA PHE A 161 4.48 -9.56 12.82
C PHE A 161 5.77 -10.04 12.15
N ARG A 162 6.94 -9.55 12.62
CA ARG A 162 8.23 -9.97 12.07
C ARG A 162 8.40 -11.48 12.20
N HIS A 163 8.86 -12.12 11.12
CA HIS A 163 9.04 -13.57 11.01
C HIS A 163 7.74 -14.41 11.03
N LEU A 164 6.58 -13.78 10.80
CA LEU A 164 5.36 -14.51 10.42
C LEU A 164 5.56 -15.05 9.00
N SER A 165 5.54 -16.38 8.83
CA SER A 165 5.83 -17.00 7.53
C SER A 165 4.82 -18.05 7.08
N ASP A 166 4.66 -18.18 5.77
CA ASP A 166 3.84 -19.23 5.14
C ASP A 166 2.38 -19.22 5.63
N VAL A 167 1.84 -18.03 5.87
CA VAL A 167 0.47 -17.82 6.35
C VAL A 167 -0.47 -17.52 5.18
N GLN A 168 -1.59 -18.22 5.10
CA GLN A 168 -2.52 -18.02 3.98
C GLN A 168 -3.36 -16.73 4.15
N TYR A 169 -3.83 -16.44 5.37
CA TYR A 169 -4.64 -15.25 5.67
C TYR A 169 -4.27 -14.62 7.01
N LEU A 170 -3.78 -13.37 6.99
CA LEU A 170 -3.77 -12.47 8.14
C LEU A 170 -4.95 -11.50 8.00
N TYR A 171 -5.89 -11.52 8.93
CA TYR A 171 -7.19 -10.85 8.76
C TYR A 171 -7.53 -9.99 9.98
N PHE A 172 -7.86 -8.72 9.76
CA PHE A 172 -8.51 -7.83 10.72
C PHE A 172 -9.92 -7.50 10.23
N ARG A 173 -10.94 -7.81 11.01
CA ARG A 173 -12.34 -7.51 10.73
C ARG A 173 -12.94 -6.65 11.81
N GLU A 174 -13.63 -5.57 11.45
CA GLU A 174 -14.32 -4.71 12.44
C GLU A 174 -13.35 -4.28 13.56
N ALA A 175 -12.19 -3.75 13.17
CA ALA A 175 -11.14 -3.40 14.10
C ALA A 175 -11.03 -1.88 14.29
N ASN A 176 -10.75 -1.45 15.52
CA ASN A 176 -10.38 -0.07 15.81
C ASN A 176 -8.93 -0.05 16.32
N ILE A 177 -8.01 0.47 15.52
CA ILE A 177 -6.57 0.47 15.81
C ILE A 177 -6.13 1.91 16.10
N GLY A 178 -5.61 2.16 17.29
CA GLY A 178 -5.06 3.46 17.66
C GLY A 178 -3.85 3.80 16.80
N THR A 179 -2.80 2.99 16.89
CA THR A 179 -1.54 3.24 16.17
C THR A 179 -0.99 1.98 15.49
N LEU A 180 -0.70 2.08 14.19
CA LEU A 180 0.20 1.22 13.45
C LEU A 180 1.54 1.93 13.34
N GLU A 181 2.57 1.48 14.07
CA GLU A 181 3.91 2.05 13.97
C GLU A 181 4.59 1.71 12.62
N THR A 182 5.77 2.29 12.40
CA THR A 182 6.59 2.04 11.20
C THR A 182 6.80 0.56 10.96
N GLY A 183 6.40 0.03 9.80
CA GLY A 183 6.57 -1.39 9.51
C GLY A 183 5.88 -2.33 10.49
N ALA A 184 4.74 -1.93 11.06
CA ALA A 184 3.96 -2.77 11.96
C ALA A 184 3.58 -4.13 11.34
N LEU A 185 3.32 -4.18 10.03
CA LEU A 185 3.07 -5.40 9.23
C LEU A 185 4.26 -5.76 8.33
N GLY A 186 5.47 -5.38 8.75
CA GLY A 186 6.71 -5.64 8.02
C GLY A 186 7.28 -7.04 8.27
N TRP A 187 8.23 -7.43 7.41
CA TRP A 187 8.98 -8.69 7.47
C TRP A 187 8.11 -9.94 7.46
N LEU A 188 7.00 -9.89 6.73
CA LEU A 188 6.19 -11.07 6.42
C LEU A 188 6.89 -11.89 5.33
N THR A 189 6.91 -13.21 5.46
CA THR A 189 7.54 -14.08 4.46
C THR A 189 6.51 -15.03 3.89
N ASN A 190 6.21 -14.94 2.59
CA ASN A 190 5.28 -15.84 1.91
C ASN A 190 3.86 -15.83 2.52
N VAL A 191 3.31 -14.64 2.76
CA VAL A 191 1.92 -14.50 3.25
C VAL A 191 0.97 -14.29 2.08
N SER A 192 -0.01 -15.17 1.88
CA SER A 192 -0.85 -15.08 0.67
C SER A 192 -1.75 -13.83 0.69
N ASN A 193 -2.43 -13.57 1.80
CA ASN A 193 -3.39 -12.48 1.91
C ASN A 193 -3.31 -11.77 3.28
N VAL A 194 -3.25 -10.44 3.25
CA VAL A 194 -3.36 -9.58 4.42
C VAL A 194 -4.57 -8.68 4.23
N PHE A 195 -5.64 -8.93 4.98
CA PHE A 195 -6.92 -8.23 4.81
C PHE A 195 -7.25 -7.44 6.07
N MET A 196 -7.61 -6.17 5.91
CA MET A 196 -8.21 -5.35 6.98
C MET A 196 -9.51 -4.76 6.43
N ARG A 197 -10.64 -5.35 6.83
CA ARG A 197 -11.93 -5.12 6.17
C ARG A 197 -13.05 -4.86 7.17
N GLY A 198 -14.00 -4.02 6.77
CA GLY A 198 -15.27 -3.81 7.45
C GLY A 198 -15.13 -2.96 8.71
N ARG A 199 -15.84 -1.83 8.74
CA ARG A 199 -15.82 -0.83 9.84
C ARG A 199 -14.44 -0.70 10.49
N LEU A 200 -13.43 -0.44 9.68
CA LEU A 200 -12.05 -0.30 10.15
C LEU A 200 -11.80 1.17 10.53
N ALA A 201 -11.29 1.42 11.72
CA ALA A 201 -10.81 2.73 12.13
C ALA A 201 -9.32 2.63 12.47
N VAL A 202 -8.51 3.55 11.94
CA VAL A 202 -7.09 3.66 12.25
C VAL A 202 -6.79 5.11 12.66
N GLY A 203 -6.32 5.34 13.88
CA GLY A 203 -5.92 6.67 14.33
C GLY A 203 -4.67 7.15 13.58
N TRP A 204 -3.59 6.39 13.69
CA TRP A 204 -2.33 6.67 13.02
C TRP A 204 -1.83 5.47 12.20
N LEU A 205 -1.60 5.70 10.90
CA LEU A 205 -0.97 4.77 9.97
C LEU A 205 0.48 5.22 9.66
N GLY A 206 1.45 4.59 10.33
CA GLY A 206 2.88 4.89 10.18
C GLY A 206 3.49 4.49 8.83
N PRO A 207 4.72 4.97 8.56
CA PRO A 207 5.40 4.73 7.29
C PRO A 207 5.79 3.26 7.08
N ALA A 208 5.96 2.88 5.81
CA ALA A 208 6.50 1.59 5.39
C ALA A 208 5.80 0.39 6.07
N LEU A 209 4.46 0.40 6.15
CA LEU A 209 3.63 -0.58 6.86
C LEU A 209 4.04 -2.03 6.56
N LEU A 210 4.36 -2.30 5.29
CA LEU A 210 4.68 -3.63 4.75
C LEU A 210 6.19 -3.80 4.46
N LYS A 211 7.04 -3.07 5.18
CA LYS A 211 8.50 -3.07 4.98
C LYS A 211 9.08 -4.47 4.96
N ARG A 212 9.87 -4.80 3.92
CA ARG A 212 10.56 -6.09 3.71
C ARG A 212 9.62 -7.30 3.73
N SER A 213 8.34 -7.10 3.45
CA SER A 213 7.35 -8.17 3.36
C SER A 213 7.27 -8.74 1.95
N THR A 214 7.14 -10.06 1.84
CA THR A 214 6.75 -10.76 0.61
C THR A 214 5.36 -11.36 0.80
N PHE A 215 4.38 -10.89 0.03
CA PHE A 215 2.98 -11.26 0.19
C PHE A 215 2.23 -11.25 -1.13
N GLY A 216 1.15 -12.03 -1.27
CA GLY A 216 0.32 -11.99 -2.48
C GLY A 216 -0.48 -10.70 -2.55
N LYS A 217 -1.43 -10.54 -1.64
CA LYS A 217 -2.40 -9.43 -1.67
C LYS A 217 -2.57 -8.75 -0.31
N PHE A 218 -2.57 -7.41 -0.30
CA PHE A 218 -2.96 -6.59 0.85
C PHE A 218 -4.23 -5.80 0.52
N VAL A 219 -5.24 -5.84 1.39
CA VAL A 219 -6.51 -5.12 1.19
C VAL A 219 -6.86 -4.31 2.43
N LEU A 220 -7.15 -3.02 2.23
CA LEU A 220 -7.87 -2.16 3.18
C LEU A 220 -9.25 -1.86 2.61
N GLU A 221 -10.31 -2.20 3.33
CA GLU A 221 -11.68 -1.97 2.85
C GLU A 221 -12.58 -1.41 3.94
N ASP A 222 -13.41 -0.44 3.56
CA ASP A 222 -14.33 0.27 4.45
C ASP A 222 -13.61 0.84 5.68
N ALA A 223 -12.52 1.57 5.41
CA ALA A 223 -11.60 2.09 6.41
C ALA A 223 -11.61 3.62 6.53
N LYS A 224 -11.65 4.09 7.78
CA LYS A 224 -11.39 5.50 8.12
C LYS A 224 -10.04 5.60 8.81
N ILE A 225 -9.08 6.23 8.13
CA ILE A 225 -7.75 6.52 8.66
C ILE A 225 -7.73 8.01 9.03
N GLU A 226 -7.51 8.34 10.30
CA GLU A 226 -7.50 9.74 10.74
C GLU A 226 -6.27 10.47 10.21
N THR A 227 -5.09 9.89 10.39
CA THR A 227 -3.81 10.40 9.87
C THR A 227 -3.01 9.25 9.26
N ALA A 228 -2.37 9.48 8.11
CA ALA A 228 -1.46 8.52 7.47
C ALA A 228 -0.14 9.19 7.07
N ASP A 229 0.95 8.43 7.14
CA ASP A 229 2.23 8.90 6.62
C ASP A 229 2.19 8.89 5.08
N ALA A 230 2.86 9.86 4.45
CA ALA A 230 2.99 9.92 2.99
C ALA A 230 3.65 8.66 2.39
N HIS A 231 4.46 7.95 3.18
CA HIS A 231 5.16 6.72 2.81
C HIS A 231 4.55 5.47 3.46
N ALA A 232 3.30 5.52 3.92
CA ALA A 232 2.66 4.43 4.67
C ALA A 232 2.56 3.09 3.94
N LEU A 233 2.22 3.07 2.64
CA LEU A 233 1.74 1.85 1.98
C LEU A 233 2.85 0.89 1.53
N VAL A 234 3.45 1.14 0.36
CA VAL A 234 4.30 0.16 -0.34
C VAL A 234 5.80 0.42 -0.21
N VAL A 235 6.16 1.55 0.40
CA VAL A 235 7.55 1.97 0.56
C VAL A 235 8.31 0.94 1.39
N GLY A 236 9.47 0.54 0.89
CA GLY A 236 10.31 -0.51 1.47
C GLY A 236 9.70 -1.90 1.48
N ALA A 237 8.54 -2.14 0.86
CA ALA A 237 7.97 -3.48 0.72
C ALA A 237 8.87 -4.35 -0.18
N GLY A 238 8.86 -5.66 0.07
CA GLY A 238 9.55 -6.63 -0.77
C GLY A 238 8.82 -6.86 -2.08
N ARG A 239 8.39 -8.11 -2.33
CA ARG A 239 7.58 -8.45 -3.51
C ARG A 239 6.11 -8.65 -3.19
N PHE A 240 5.24 -8.13 -4.06
CA PHE A 240 3.80 -8.37 -3.93
C PHE A 240 3.05 -8.39 -5.25
N ASP A 241 1.90 -9.07 -5.28
CA ASP A 241 1.02 -9.08 -6.45
C ASP A 241 0.08 -7.87 -6.45
N SER A 242 -0.56 -7.58 -5.31
CA SER A 242 -1.49 -6.44 -5.22
C SER A 242 -1.61 -5.78 -3.85
N VAL A 243 -1.82 -4.46 -3.86
CA VAL A 243 -2.19 -3.63 -2.72
C VAL A 243 -3.44 -2.85 -3.10
N GLU A 244 -4.54 -3.07 -2.39
CA GLU A 244 -5.86 -2.55 -2.78
C GLU A 244 -6.54 -1.80 -1.64
N LEU A 245 -7.05 -0.60 -1.92
CA LEU A 245 -7.85 0.20 -1.01
C LEU A 245 -9.24 0.38 -1.60
N PHE A 246 -10.29 0.00 -0.86
CA PHE A 246 -11.69 0.12 -1.27
C PHE A 246 -12.50 0.92 -0.25
N ASN A 247 -13.22 1.94 -0.70
CA ASN A 247 -14.10 2.74 0.17
C ASN A 247 -13.36 3.31 1.39
N CYS A 248 -12.13 3.79 1.18
CA CYS A 248 -11.27 4.28 2.25
C CYS A 248 -11.28 5.81 2.31
N ARG A 249 -11.15 6.36 3.52
CA ARG A 249 -10.94 7.80 3.74
C ARG A 249 -9.71 8.04 4.60
N ILE A 250 -8.75 8.77 4.05
CA ILE A 250 -7.55 9.25 4.76
C ILE A 250 -7.78 10.72 5.10
N GLY A 251 -7.88 11.05 6.37
CA GLY A 251 -8.28 12.37 6.86
C GLY A 251 -7.17 13.43 6.81
N ARG A 252 -5.92 13.02 7.02
CA ARG A 252 -4.73 13.86 6.92
C ARG A 252 -3.56 13.01 6.43
N VAL A 253 -2.72 13.58 5.57
CA VAL A 253 -1.42 13.00 5.22
C VAL A 253 -0.31 13.89 5.76
N GLY A 254 0.59 13.31 6.54
CA GLY A 254 1.78 13.98 7.08
C GLY A 254 3.05 13.22 6.72
N THR A 255 4.19 13.82 7.01
CA THR A 255 5.49 13.15 6.95
C THR A 255 6.05 13.10 8.37
N THR A 256 6.43 11.94 8.87
CA THR A 256 7.27 11.88 10.07
C THR A 256 8.58 12.61 9.75
N GLY A 257 8.82 13.75 10.41
CA GLY A 257 9.94 14.67 10.16
C GLY A 257 11.34 14.13 10.47
N ASP A 258 11.49 12.82 10.55
CA ASP A 258 12.79 12.18 10.69
C ASP A 258 13.29 11.89 9.27
N GLY A 259 14.51 12.29 8.95
CA GLY A 259 15.21 12.02 7.69
C GLY A 259 15.47 10.52 7.42
N ALA A 260 14.51 9.65 7.75
CA ALA A 260 14.47 8.25 7.41
C ALA A 260 14.48 8.13 5.89
N THR A 261 15.62 7.71 5.37
CA THR A 261 15.73 7.27 3.99
C THR A 261 14.96 5.96 3.86
N PHE A 262 13.85 6.02 3.14
CA PHE A 262 13.12 4.81 2.79
C PHE A 262 13.60 4.23 1.47
N ASP A 263 13.75 2.91 1.45
CA ASP A 263 14.04 2.18 0.22
C ASP A 263 12.78 2.11 -0.67
N PRO A 264 12.91 2.15 -2.00
CA PRO A 264 11.82 1.83 -2.89
C PRO A 264 11.34 0.38 -2.71
N THR A 265 10.15 0.07 -3.21
CA THR A 265 9.64 -1.29 -3.26
C THR A 265 10.60 -2.19 -4.07
N ASP A 266 10.85 -3.43 -3.65
CA ASP A 266 11.73 -4.34 -4.39
C ASP A 266 11.08 -4.82 -5.71
N GLY A 267 9.76 -4.97 -5.72
CA GLY A 267 8.96 -5.16 -6.94
C GLY A 267 7.48 -5.46 -6.65
N GLY A 268 6.59 -4.54 -7.05
CA GLY A 268 5.15 -4.67 -6.86
C GLY A 268 4.39 -4.91 -8.17
N GLY A 269 3.33 -5.71 -8.12
CA GLY A 269 2.41 -5.89 -9.24
C GLY A 269 1.49 -4.69 -9.43
N ARG A 270 0.37 -4.63 -8.69
CA ARG A 270 -0.64 -3.58 -8.83
C ARG A 270 -0.95 -2.87 -7.51
N VAL A 271 -1.04 -1.55 -7.54
CA VAL A 271 -1.69 -0.75 -6.49
C VAL A 271 -3.02 -0.24 -7.05
N HIS A 272 -4.13 -0.58 -6.39
CA HIS A 272 -5.47 -0.23 -6.84
C HIS A 272 -6.26 0.50 -5.77
N PHE A 273 -6.65 1.75 -6.00
CA PHE A 273 -7.61 2.44 -5.16
C PHE A 273 -8.93 2.55 -5.88
N PHE A 274 -10.01 2.19 -5.19
CA PHE A 274 -11.36 2.34 -5.67
C PHE A 274 -12.20 3.07 -4.62
N ASN A 275 -12.80 4.19 -5.00
CA ASN A 275 -13.59 5.03 -4.09
C ASN A 275 -12.79 5.43 -2.84
N VAL A 276 -11.60 5.98 -3.04
CA VAL A 276 -10.71 6.44 -1.96
C VAL A 276 -10.61 7.96 -1.95
N ALA A 277 -10.79 8.56 -0.78
CA ALA A 277 -10.59 9.98 -0.56
C ALA A 277 -9.36 10.24 0.32
N VAL A 278 -8.39 11.01 -0.19
CA VAL A 278 -7.17 11.37 0.53
C VAL A 278 -7.12 12.89 0.70
N ALA A 279 -7.19 13.32 1.96
CA ALA A 279 -7.02 14.71 2.34
C ALA A 279 -5.54 14.99 2.68
N GLY A 280 -4.83 15.61 1.74
CA GLY A 280 -3.37 15.78 1.75
C GLY A 280 -2.69 15.23 0.49
N PRO A 281 -1.34 15.28 0.43
CA PRO A 281 -0.60 14.83 -0.73
C PRO A 281 -0.56 13.30 -0.85
N LEU A 282 -0.90 12.78 -2.03
CA LEU A 282 -0.50 11.44 -2.44
C LEU A 282 0.86 11.53 -3.14
N CYS A 283 1.93 11.17 -2.43
CA CYS A 283 3.30 11.27 -2.92
C CYS A 283 3.59 10.21 -3.99
N MET A 284 3.63 10.60 -5.27
CA MET A 284 3.73 9.63 -6.38
C MET A 284 5.01 8.80 -6.33
N GLY A 285 6.14 9.42 -5.94
CA GLY A 285 7.41 8.71 -5.81
C GLY A 285 7.44 7.57 -4.79
N ALA A 286 6.47 7.52 -3.86
CA ALA A 286 6.31 6.42 -2.90
C ALA A 286 5.94 5.08 -3.58
N PHE A 287 5.50 5.13 -4.85
CA PHE A 287 5.07 3.97 -5.62
C PHE A 287 6.12 3.51 -6.67
N SER A 288 7.38 3.86 -6.50
CA SER A 288 8.46 3.38 -7.37
C SER A 288 8.51 1.84 -7.39
N ASN A 289 8.82 1.28 -8.57
CA ASN A 289 8.94 -0.17 -8.81
C ASN A 289 7.64 -0.96 -8.64
N VAL A 290 6.49 -0.29 -8.75
CA VAL A 290 5.17 -0.92 -8.85
C VAL A 290 4.76 -0.93 -10.32
N ALA A 291 4.39 -2.09 -10.86
CA ALA A 291 4.10 -2.19 -12.30
C ALA A 291 2.87 -1.37 -12.70
N GLU A 292 1.80 -1.38 -11.91
CA GLU A 292 0.55 -0.69 -12.26
C GLU A 292 -0.06 0.09 -11.09
N LEU A 293 -0.34 1.37 -11.29
CA LEU A 293 -1.11 2.22 -10.39
C LEU A 293 -2.46 2.52 -11.04
N HIS A 294 -3.55 2.07 -10.40
CA HIS A 294 -4.91 2.30 -10.86
C HIS A 294 -5.71 2.98 -9.76
N PHE A 295 -6.20 4.18 -10.03
CA PHE A 295 -6.99 4.98 -9.10
C PHE A 295 -8.34 5.29 -9.75
N ASP A 296 -9.39 4.60 -9.34
CA ASP A 296 -10.73 4.71 -9.89
C ASP A 296 -11.69 5.30 -8.86
N GLN A 297 -12.53 6.24 -9.30
CA GLN A 297 -13.49 6.94 -8.43
C GLN A 297 -12.85 7.57 -7.19
N CYS A 298 -11.60 8.03 -7.31
CA CYS A 298 -10.85 8.57 -6.19
C CYS A 298 -10.93 10.10 -6.13
N ARG A 299 -10.77 10.64 -4.91
CA ARG A 299 -10.61 12.09 -4.68
C ARG A 299 -9.30 12.34 -3.95
N PHE A 300 -8.36 12.98 -4.65
CA PHE A 300 -7.09 13.42 -4.09
C PHE A 300 -7.10 14.93 -3.96
N ASP A 301 -6.79 15.46 -2.79
CA ASP A 301 -6.54 16.90 -2.67
C ASP A 301 -5.36 17.28 -3.55
N ARG A 302 -4.26 16.51 -3.48
CA ARG A 302 -3.05 16.77 -4.26
C ARG A 302 -2.32 15.48 -4.65
N LEU A 303 -1.77 15.44 -5.86
CA LEU A 303 -0.67 14.53 -6.21
C LEU A 303 0.64 15.27 -5.90
N GLY A 304 1.39 14.75 -4.93
CA GLY A 304 2.52 15.45 -4.33
C GLY A 304 3.89 14.93 -4.79
N ALA A 305 4.90 15.79 -4.67
CA ALA A 305 6.30 15.40 -4.78
C ALA A 305 6.72 14.47 -3.63
N SER A 306 7.81 13.76 -3.84
CA SER A 306 8.47 12.93 -2.83
C SER A 306 9.97 13.09 -2.96
N ALA A 307 10.71 12.82 -1.87
CA ALA A 307 12.16 12.67 -1.94
C ALA A 307 12.57 11.52 -2.90
N MET A 308 11.67 10.56 -3.11
CA MET A 308 11.82 9.48 -4.08
C MET A 308 11.24 9.88 -5.43
N ARG A 309 11.89 9.49 -6.53
CA ARG A 309 11.34 9.68 -7.88
C ARG A 309 10.55 8.44 -8.31
N LEU A 310 9.48 8.65 -9.08
CA LEU A 310 8.71 7.55 -9.66
C LEU A 310 9.53 6.86 -10.76
N ARG A 311 9.79 5.56 -10.60
CA ARG A 311 10.57 4.77 -11.58
C ARG A 311 9.96 3.40 -11.79
N ASP A 312 10.21 2.85 -12.98
CA ASP A 312 9.90 1.46 -13.32
C ASP A 312 8.41 1.11 -13.10
N VAL A 313 7.54 1.98 -13.63
CA VAL A 313 6.08 1.83 -13.56
C VAL A 313 5.51 1.70 -14.96
N ARG A 314 4.82 0.60 -15.27
CA ARG A 314 4.22 0.40 -16.60
C ARG A 314 3.09 1.39 -16.85
N SER A 315 2.21 1.59 -15.86
CA SER A 315 1.09 2.51 -16.03
C SER A 315 0.67 3.20 -14.73
N VAL A 316 0.35 4.48 -14.84
CA VAL A 316 -0.35 5.29 -13.85
C VAL A 316 -1.67 5.73 -14.47
N ALA A 317 -2.78 5.36 -13.86
CA ALA A 317 -4.11 5.63 -14.38
C ALA A 317 -5.00 6.23 -13.28
N LEU A 318 -5.49 7.44 -13.51
CA LEU A 318 -6.56 8.06 -12.76
C LEU A 318 -7.82 8.04 -13.62
N VAL A 319 -8.86 7.35 -13.16
CA VAL A 319 -10.10 7.12 -13.91
C VAL A 319 -11.28 7.61 -13.09
N SER A 320 -12.17 8.37 -13.71
CA SER A 320 -13.41 8.86 -13.07
C SER A 320 -13.16 9.55 -11.71
N SER A 321 -12.03 10.27 -11.60
CA SER A 321 -11.48 10.75 -10.33
C SER A 321 -11.45 12.29 -10.29
N SER A 322 -11.10 12.85 -9.14
CA SER A 322 -10.83 14.29 -9.00
C SER A 322 -9.51 14.55 -8.28
N VAL A 323 -8.73 15.49 -8.79
CA VAL A 323 -7.44 15.93 -8.26
C VAL A 323 -7.49 17.45 -8.07
N GLY A 324 -7.34 17.94 -6.85
CA GLY A 324 -7.28 19.39 -6.61
C GLY A 324 -6.04 20.00 -7.26
N ALA A 325 -4.86 19.46 -6.97
CA ALA A 325 -3.62 19.90 -7.60
C ALA A 325 -2.71 18.73 -7.98
N VAL A 326 -2.08 18.81 -9.15
CA VAL A 326 -0.82 18.13 -9.40
C VAL A 326 0.27 19.12 -9.00
N ASP A 327 0.96 18.85 -7.89
CA ASP A 327 1.93 19.78 -7.34
C ASP A 327 3.22 19.81 -8.16
N GLU A 328 4.05 20.84 -7.94
CA GLU A 328 5.40 20.88 -8.48
C GLU A 328 6.18 19.65 -8.00
N GLY A 329 6.90 18.98 -8.91
CA GLY A 329 7.70 17.81 -8.57
C GLY A 329 6.93 16.49 -8.43
N ALA A 330 5.60 16.48 -8.62
CA ALA A 330 4.79 15.26 -8.46
C ALA A 330 5.29 14.10 -9.34
N PHE A 331 5.64 14.38 -10.59
CA PHE A 331 6.20 13.41 -11.54
C PHE A 331 7.60 13.83 -12.03
N ASP A 332 8.27 14.79 -11.38
CA ASP A 332 9.55 15.31 -11.86
C ASP A 332 10.63 14.23 -11.92
N GLY A 333 11.30 14.17 -13.07
CA GLY A 333 12.36 13.19 -13.32
C GLY A 333 11.87 11.74 -13.30
N ALA A 334 10.57 11.50 -13.48
CA ALA A 334 10.05 10.14 -13.61
C ALA A 334 10.67 9.45 -14.84
N ARG A 335 11.04 8.19 -14.66
CA ARG A 335 11.84 7.45 -15.64
C ARG A 335 11.31 6.03 -15.83
N ARG A 336 11.28 5.57 -17.09
CA ARG A 336 10.73 4.26 -17.47
C ARG A 336 9.29 4.11 -17.00
N VAL A 337 8.48 5.14 -17.29
CA VAL A 337 7.05 5.14 -16.99
C VAL A 337 6.29 4.98 -18.30
N GLY A 338 5.66 3.83 -18.53
CA GLY A 338 5.04 3.55 -19.83
C GLY A 338 3.91 4.53 -20.18
N SER A 339 2.89 4.62 -19.32
CA SER A 339 1.78 5.56 -19.53
C SER A 339 1.37 6.30 -18.27
N ILE A 340 1.17 7.62 -18.35
CA ILE A 340 0.46 8.43 -17.36
C ILE A 340 -0.86 8.89 -17.97
N ARG A 341 -1.98 8.41 -17.44
CA ARG A 341 -3.31 8.61 -18.02
C ARG A 341 -4.29 9.16 -16.99
N PHE A 342 -4.91 10.27 -17.33
CA PHE A 342 -6.07 10.82 -16.67
C PHE A 342 -7.26 10.63 -17.61
N ASP A 343 -8.23 9.80 -17.22
CA ASP A 343 -9.44 9.51 -17.99
C ASP A 343 -10.67 9.92 -17.17
N ARG A 344 -11.58 10.72 -17.76
CA ARG A 344 -12.77 11.24 -17.06
C ARG A 344 -12.44 11.86 -15.71
N THR A 345 -11.31 12.56 -15.62
CA THR A 345 -10.82 13.13 -14.37
C THR A 345 -11.04 14.64 -14.33
N LEU A 346 -11.38 15.17 -13.15
CA LEU A 346 -11.38 16.61 -12.89
C LEU A 346 -10.04 17.00 -12.25
N ILE A 347 -9.35 17.98 -12.80
CA ILE A 347 -8.09 18.51 -12.26
C ILE A 347 -8.26 20.02 -12.09
N ASP A 348 -8.11 20.56 -10.88
CA ASP A 348 -8.20 22.02 -10.74
C ASP A 348 -6.92 22.65 -11.30
N HIS A 349 -5.75 22.25 -10.79
CA HIS A 349 -4.48 22.84 -11.22
C HIS A 349 -3.40 21.80 -11.53
N ILE A 350 -2.73 21.97 -12.67
CA ILE A 350 -1.42 21.37 -12.95
C ILE A 350 -0.38 22.45 -12.73
N ALA A 351 0.41 22.34 -11.66
CA ALA A 351 1.41 23.32 -11.29
C ALA A 351 2.60 23.35 -12.25
N GLY A 352 3.40 24.42 -12.16
CA GLY A 352 4.67 24.48 -12.88
C GLY A 352 5.61 23.38 -12.36
N GLY A 353 6.33 22.74 -13.27
CA GLY A 353 7.25 21.65 -12.92
C GLY A 353 6.60 20.35 -12.41
N SER A 354 5.27 20.21 -12.49
CA SER A 354 4.59 18.96 -12.08
C SER A 354 5.06 17.73 -12.84
N PHE A 355 5.37 17.92 -14.12
CA PHE A 355 5.88 16.90 -15.04
C PHE A 355 7.23 17.33 -15.59
N ALA A 356 8.06 18.04 -14.84
CA ALA A 356 9.38 18.44 -15.35
C ALA A 356 10.27 17.22 -15.61
N SER A 357 11.22 17.36 -16.54
CA SER A 357 12.31 16.40 -16.74
C SER A 357 11.84 14.96 -16.97
N LEU A 358 10.66 14.76 -17.55
CA LEU A 358 10.19 13.41 -17.89
C LEU A 358 11.10 12.81 -18.96
N HIS A 359 11.59 11.61 -18.70
CA HIS A 359 12.47 10.89 -19.62
C HIS A 359 12.00 9.45 -19.77
N GLN A 360 11.83 8.98 -21.01
CA GLN A 360 11.36 7.62 -21.28
C GLN A 360 9.93 7.41 -20.76
N VAL A 361 9.04 8.35 -21.10
CA VAL A 361 7.59 8.22 -20.91
C VAL A 361 6.94 8.02 -22.27
N ASP A 362 6.26 6.89 -22.49
CA ASP A 362 5.73 6.58 -23.81
C ASP A 362 4.45 7.39 -24.09
N TYR A 363 3.57 7.51 -23.09
CA TYR A 363 2.30 8.23 -23.23
C TYR A 363 1.96 9.09 -22.01
N LEU A 364 1.58 10.34 -22.25
CA LEU A 364 0.89 11.18 -21.28
C LEU A 364 -0.45 11.60 -21.87
N MET A 365 -1.55 11.17 -21.24
CA MET A 365 -2.89 11.29 -21.80
C MET A 365 -3.84 12.00 -20.85
N LEU A 366 -4.49 13.05 -21.34
CA LEU A 366 -5.67 13.70 -20.76
C LEU A 366 -6.87 13.35 -21.66
N LEU A 367 -7.68 12.39 -21.22
CA LEU A 367 -8.81 11.85 -21.99
C LEU A 367 -10.11 12.21 -21.28
N SER A 368 -11.05 12.84 -21.99
CA SER A 368 -12.33 13.25 -21.39
C SER A 368 -12.18 14.01 -20.06
N THR A 369 -11.09 14.77 -19.91
CA THR A 369 -10.65 15.36 -18.65
C THR A 369 -11.00 16.84 -18.64
N THR A 370 -11.31 17.38 -17.46
CA THR A 370 -11.44 18.84 -17.28
C THR A 370 -10.29 19.35 -16.44
N VAL A 371 -9.54 20.32 -16.98
CA VAL A 371 -8.43 20.99 -16.30
C VAL A 371 -8.75 22.48 -16.20
N GLN A 372 -8.76 23.06 -14.98
CA GLN A 372 -9.01 24.51 -14.86
C GLN A 372 -7.77 25.30 -15.29
N THR A 373 -6.59 24.94 -14.81
CA THR A 373 -5.35 25.64 -15.18
C THR A 373 -4.17 24.69 -15.39
N VAL A 374 -3.47 24.87 -16.50
CA VAL A 374 -2.11 24.35 -16.72
C VAL A 374 -1.14 25.52 -16.59
N HIS A 375 -0.29 25.47 -15.56
CA HIS A 375 0.67 26.54 -15.29
C HIS A 375 1.88 26.51 -16.22
N ARG A 376 2.66 27.59 -16.20
CA ARG A 376 3.90 27.72 -16.98
C ARG A 376 4.90 26.65 -16.56
N SER A 377 5.67 26.14 -17.52
CA SER A 377 6.74 25.17 -17.31
C SER A 377 6.28 23.85 -16.66
N ALA A 378 4.98 23.51 -16.76
CA ALA A 378 4.41 22.28 -16.23
C ALA A 378 5.13 21.02 -16.78
N PHE A 379 5.50 21.06 -18.06
CA PHE A 379 6.19 19.99 -18.79
C PHE A 379 7.60 20.39 -19.22
N ARG A 380 8.31 21.23 -18.44
CA ARG A 380 9.64 21.70 -18.89
C ARG A 380 10.64 20.55 -19.09
N ASP A 381 11.51 20.67 -20.08
CA ASP A 381 12.67 19.81 -20.29
C ASP A 381 12.32 18.32 -20.45
N CYS A 382 11.19 18.03 -21.11
CA CYS A 382 10.65 16.68 -21.26
C CYS A 382 11.04 16.01 -22.58
N SER A 383 11.11 14.67 -22.56
CA SER A 383 11.14 13.80 -23.73
C SER A 383 10.08 12.72 -23.57
N ILE A 384 8.96 12.89 -24.28
CA ILE A 384 7.74 12.07 -24.16
C ILE A 384 7.41 11.49 -25.54
N GLY A 385 6.98 10.23 -25.64
CA GLY A 385 6.51 9.67 -26.91
C GLY A 385 5.27 10.41 -27.41
N SER A 386 4.16 10.30 -26.70
CA SER A 386 2.89 10.94 -27.08
C SER A 386 2.28 11.77 -25.95
N LEU A 387 2.07 13.06 -26.18
CA LEU A 387 1.26 13.94 -25.34
C LEU A 387 -0.12 14.13 -25.99
N ILE A 388 -1.15 13.57 -25.36
CA ILE A 388 -2.51 13.47 -25.93
C ILE A 388 -3.50 14.21 -25.03
N VAL A 389 -4.28 15.12 -25.61
CA VAL A 389 -5.38 15.85 -24.97
C VAL A 389 -6.62 15.68 -25.83
N ASP A 390 -7.38 14.62 -25.58
CA ASP A 390 -8.51 14.23 -26.41
C ASP A 390 -9.83 14.38 -25.63
N SER A 391 -10.87 14.90 -26.31
CA SER A 391 -12.21 15.08 -25.75
C SER A 391 -12.23 15.85 -24.42
N SER A 392 -11.26 16.72 -24.19
CA SER A 392 -10.99 17.33 -22.89
C SER A 392 -11.34 18.82 -22.88
N ARG A 393 -11.46 19.39 -21.68
CA ARG A 393 -11.66 20.83 -21.47
C ARG A 393 -10.48 21.40 -20.70
N VAL A 394 -9.81 22.40 -21.25
CA VAL A 394 -8.74 23.14 -20.55
C VAL A 394 -9.14 24.61 -20.49
N GLN A 395 -9.44 25.14 -19.30
CA GLN A 395 -9.94 26.51 -19.18
C GLN A 395 -8.83 27.55 -19.37
N ASN A 396 -7.68 27.38 -18.72
CA ASN A 396 -6.53 28.28 -18.83
C ASN A 396 -5.26 27.47 -19.14
N TRP A 397 -4.71 27.62 -20.35
CA TRP A 397 -3.45 27.02 -20.75
C TRP A 397 -2.39 28.12 -20.88
N HIS A 398 -1.47 28.20 -19.90
CA HIS A 398 -0.52 29.30 -19.82
C HIS A 398 0.63 29.17 -20.83
N SER A 399 1.28 30.31 -21.11
CA SER A 399 2.46 30.41 -21.98
C SER A 399 3.60 29.56 -21.45
N SER A 400 4.41 28.95 -22.31
CA SER A 400 5.52 28.07 -21.94
C SER A 400 5.10 26.91 -21.03
N SER A 401 3.82 26.48 -21.01
CA SER A 401 3.42 25.29 -20.25
C SER A 401 4.14 24.04 -20.72
N ILE A 402 4.39 23.93 -22.03
CA ILE A 402 5.19 22.88 -22.66
C ILE A 402 6.41 23.57 -23.28
N GLU A 403 7.47 23.70 -22.48
CA GLU A 403 8.67 24.43 -22.88
C GLU A 403 9.87 23.49 -22.94
N SER A 404 10.77 23.70 -23.91
CA SER A 404 11.98 22.88 -24.09
C SER A 404 11.67 21.37 -24.16
N THR A 405 10.57 21.01 -24.81
CA THR A 405 10.06 19.64 -24.80
C THR A 405 10.21 18.99 -26.17
N THR A 406 10.60 17.72 -26.20
CA THR A 406 10.56 16.89 -27.42
C THR A 406 9.45 15.86 -27.30
N VAL A 407 8.60 15.78 -28.31
CA VAL A 407 7.51 14.82 -28.42
C VAL A 407 7.48 14.13 -29.78
N ASP A 408 7.21 12.83 -29.83
CA ASP A 408 6.98 12.17 -31.12
C ASP A 408 5.62 12.57 -31.68
N GLN A 409 4.60 12.59 -30.82
CA GLN A 409 3.24 13.01 -31.16
C GLN A 409 2.68 13.98 -30.12
N LEU A 410 2.30 15.17 -30.56
CA LEU A 410 1.50 16.13 -29.79
C LEU A 410 0.11 16.20 -30.40
N ARG A 411 -0.89 15.73 -29.65
CA ARG A 411 -2.25 15.59 -30.15
C ARG A 411 -3.25 16.30 -29.23
N VAL A 412 -4.05 17.17 -29.81
CA VAL A 412 -5.18 17.83 -29.16
C VAL A 412 -6.39 17.70 -30.07
N VAL A 413 -7.33 16.81 -29.74
CA VAL A 413 -8.47 16.49 -30.61
C VAL A 413 -9.79 16.58 -29.85
N ASP A 414 -10.82 17.09 -30.50
CA ASP A 414 -12.19 17.17 -29.94
C ASP A 414 -12.25 17.89 -28.59
N SER A 415 -11.34 18.83 -28.36
CA SER A 415 -11.16 19.48 -27.06
C SER A 415 -11.69 20.91 -27.06
N ARG A 416 -12.16 21.36 -25.89
CA ARG A 416 -12.64 22.72 -25.66
C ARG A 416 -11.59 23.49 -24.88
N LEU A 417 -10.86 24.34 -25.59
CA LEU A 417 -9.86 25.21 -24.97
C LEU A 417 -10.52 26.56 -24.66
N GLY A 418 -10.35 27.03 -23.42
CA GLY A 418 -10.72 28.38 -23.01
C GLY A 418 -9.67 29.37 -23.50
N THR A 419 -8.93 29.96 -22.56
CA THR A 419 -7.80 30.84 -22.90
C THR A 419 -6.55 30.00 -23.17
N VAL A 420 -6.03 30.08 -24.39
CA VAL A 420 -4.73 29.52 -24.78
C VAL A 420 -3.77 30.70 -24.94
N ALA A 421 -2.78 30.80 -24.05
CA ALA A 421 -1.83 31.91 -24.08
C ALA A 421 -0.85 31.82 -25.26
N SER A 422 -0.24 32.95 -25.63
CA SER A 422 0.82 32.97 -26.63
C SER A 422 2.04 32.14 -26.17
N GLY A 423 2.69 31.44 -27.10
CA GLY A 423 3.85 30.59 -26.84
C GLY A 423 3.61 29.42 -25.90
N VAL A 424 2.43 28.80 -25.87
CA VAL A 424 2.17 27.58 -25.06
C VAL A 424 3.17 26.46 -25.35
N PHE A 425 3.58 26.33 -26.61
CA PHE A 425 4.51 25.32 -27.12
C PHE A 425 5.92 25.86 -27.35
N ARG A 426 6.30 26.93 -26.66
CA ARG A 426 7.58 27.60 -26.89
C ARG A 426 8.76 26.63 -26.82
N ARG A 427 9.59 26.57 -27.87
CA ARG A 427 10.75 25.65 -27.95
C ARG A 427 10.33 24.18 -27.81
N THR A 428 9.19 23.82 -28.38
CA THR A 428 8.74 22.43 -28.48
C THR A 428 9.10 21.87 -29.85
N LEU A 429 9.66 20.65 -29.85
CA LEU A 429 9.95 19.88 -31.05
C LEU A 429 8.96 18.71 -31.10
N ALA A 430 8.14 18.62 -32.14
CA ALA A 430 7.17 17.55 -32.33
C ALA A 430 7.44 16.78 -33.63
N GLY A 431 7.42 15.45 -33.63
CA GLY A 431 7.40 14.70 -34.90
C GLY A 431 6.08 14.95 -35.66
N GLU A 432 4.97 14.74 -34.97
CA GLU A 432 3.62 15.02 -35.46
C GLU A 432 2.85 15.93 -34.50
N PHE A 433 2.31 17.01 -35.03
CA PHE A 433 1.42 17.92 -34.32
C PHE A 433 0.00 17.85 -34.90
N THR A 434 -0.93 17.24 -34.16
CA THR A 434 -2.35 17.14 -34.53
C THR A 434 -3.20 18.02 -33.62
N PHE A 435 -3.92 18.97 -34.20
CA PHE A 435 -4.81 19.89 -33.52
C PHE A 435 -6.15 19.97 -34.27
N LYS A 436 -7.06 19.04 -33.99
CA LYS A 436 -8.23 18.77 -34.83
C LYS A 436 -9.55 18.95 -34.06
N ARG A 437 -10.57 19.54 -34.69
CA ARG A 437 -11.91 19.71 -34.08
C ARG A 437 -11.92 20.45 -32.73
N ASN A 438 -11.11 21.49 -32.58
CA ASN A 438 -11.03 22.30 -31.35
C ASN A 438 -11.80 23.63 -31.45
N ASN A 439 -12.48 23.88 -32.56
CA ASN A 439 -13.35 25.06 -32.74
C ASN A 439 -12.64 26.42 -32.62
N ILE A 440 -11.31 26.45 -32.82
CA ILE A 440 -10.48 27.66 -32.73
C ILE A 440 -10.62 28.53 -33.99
N THR A 441 -10.61 29.85 -33.79
CA THR A 441 -10.66 30.90 -34.83
C THR A 441 -9.30 31.59 -35.02
N ASP A 442 -9.21 32.55 -35.94
CA ASP A 442 -8.00 33.36 -36.21
C ASP A 442 -7.55 34.27 -35.05
N ALA A 443 -8.33 34.38 -33.98
CA ALA A 443 -7.98 35.18 -32.81
C ALA A 443 -6.73 34.61 -32.10
N ASP A 444 -5.59 35.11 -32.55
CA ASP A 444 -4.23 35.01 -32.04
C ASP A 444 -3.54 33.64 -32.13
N PRO A 445 -3.04 33.24 -33.32
CA PRO A 445 -2.23 32.03 -33.51
C PRO A 445 -0.84 32.11 -32.83
N ALA A 446 -0.53 33.17 -32.06
CA ALA A 446 0.73 33.28 -31.32
C ALA A 446 0.99 32.12 -30.36
N TRP A 447 -0.03 31.31 -30.02
CA TRP A 447 0.16 30.08 -29.25
C TRP A 447 0.93 28.98 -30.01
N LEU A 448 0.95 29.01 -31.35
CA LEU A 448 1.78 28.14 -32.20
C LEU A 448 3.20 28.67 -32.42
N ALA A 449 3.49 29.89 -31.95
CA ALA A 449 4.82 30.47 -32.13
C ALA A 449 5.91 29.59 -31.48
N ASP A 450 7.06 29.49 -32.16
CA ASP A 450 8.23 28.71 -31.74
C ASP A 450 7.97 27.19 -31.53
N LEU A 451 6.90 26.65 -32.12
CA LEU A 451 6.70 25.20 -32.29
C LEU A 451 7.41 24.75 -33.58
N HIS A 452 8.12 23.64 -33.52
CA HIS A 452 8.70 22.98 -34.70
C HIS A 452 8.08 21.60 -34.87
N ALA A 453 7.54 21.29 -36.07
CA ALA A 453 6.98 19.97 -36.30
C ALA A 453 7.06 19.47 -37.75
N ASP A 454 7.46 18.21 -37.97
CA ASP A 454 7.59 17.65 -39.33
C ASP A 454 6.24 17.57 -40.05
N ARG A 455 5.20 17.13 -39.32
CA ARG A 455 3.83 17.01 -39.83
C ARG A 455 2.86 17.77 -38.95
N ILE A 456 2.09 18.67 -39.54
CA ILE A 456 1.05 19.42 -38.84
C ILE A 456 -0.32 19.17 -39.46
N ASN A 457 -1.27 18.91 -38.59
CA ASN A 457 -2.66 18.78 -38.94
C ASN A 457 -3.53 19.69 -38.07
N VAL A 458 -3.98 20.81 -38.63
CA VAL A 458 -4.91 21.75 -37.97
C VAL A 458 -6.30 21.70 -38.61
N SER A 459 -6.66 20.55 -39.18
CA SER A 459 -7.94 20.35 -39.89
C SER A 459 -9.17 20.48 -38.99
N GLU A 460 -10.32 20.75 -39.61
CA GLU A 460 -11.63 20.78 -38.96
C GLU A 460 -11.71 21.79 -37.78
N ASN A 461 -11.09 22.97 -37.94
CA ASN A 461 -11.23 24.12 -37.03
C ASN A 461 -12.03 25.25 -37.71
N ARG A 462 -11.90 26.49 -37.23
CA ARG A 462 -12.57 27.69 -37.76
C ARG A 462 -11.58 28.78 -38.20
N PHE A 463 -10.40 28.40 -38.67
CA PHE A 463 -9.44 29.36 -39.24
C PHE A 463 -9.98 29.97 -40.54
N SER A 464 -9.77 31.27 -40.77
CA SER A 464 -10.23 31.97 -41.97
C SER A 464 -9.15 32.78 -42.69
N ASN A 465 -8.42 33.70 -42.04
CA ASN A 465 -7.65 34.71 -42.78
C ASN A 465 -6.27 35.10 -42.21
N GLN A 466 -5.93 34.79 -40.96
CA GLN A 466 -4.66 35.22 -40.33
C GLN A 466 -4.05 34.10 -39.48
N ILE A 467 -3.34 33.16 -40.12
CA ILE A 467 -2.43 32.29 -39.37
C ILE A 467 -1.02 32.86 -39.50
N HIS A 468 -0.58 33.59 -38.50
CA HIS A 468 0.81 34.03 -38.38
C HIS A 468 1.67 32.87 -37.87
N PHE A 469 2.24 32.11 -38.79
CA PHE A 469 3.28 31.11 -38.52
C PHE A 469 4.64 31.79 -38.27
N ALA A 470 4.74 32.67 -37.26
CA ALA A 470 6.01 33.30 -36.91
C ALA A 470 6.95 32.27 -36.26
N ASN A 471 8.17 32.13 -36.77
CA ASN A 471 9.21 31.19 -36.28
C ASN A 471 8.75 29.72 -36.21
N PHE A 472 7.87 29.33 -37.12
CA PHE A 472 7.31 27.99 -37.20
C PHE A 472 7.84 27.29 -38.46
N SER A 473 8.17 26.01 -38.37
CA SER A 473 8.69 25.25 -39.52
C SER A 473 8.15 23.83 -39.57
N PHE A 474 7.91 23.36 -40.79
CA PHE A 474 7.26 22.09 -41.08
C PHE A 474 7.60 21.49 -42.43
N GLY A 475 7.44 20.17 -42.54
CA GLY A 475 7.55 19.43 -43.80
C GLY A 475 6.21 19.19 -44.49
N GLN A 476 5.12 19.01 -43.72
CA GLN A 476 3.77 18.81 -44.24
C GLN A 476 2.74 19.58 -43.40
N LEU A 477 1.79 20.25 -44.08
CA LEU A 477 0.71 21.00 -43.44
C LEU A 477 -0.66 20.58 -43.99
N GLN A 478 -1.58 20.19 -43.10
CA GLN A 478 -2.97 19.86 -43.43
C GLN A 478 -3.94 20.90 -42.83
N LEU A 479 -4.71 21.54 -43.71
CA LEU A 479 -5.61 22.67 -43.40
C LEU A 479 -7.10 22.37 -43.70
N THR A 480 -7.44 21.14 -44.09
CA THR A 480 -8.79 20.78 -44.59
C THR A 480 -9.90 21.07 -43.57
N GLY A 481 -11.10 21.39 -44.05
CA GLY A 481 -12.26 21.62 -43.18
C GLY A 481 -12.21 22.90 -42.34
N ASN A 482 -11.40 23.89 -42.74
CA ASN A 482 -11.39 25.26 -42.21
C ASN A 482 -12.21 26.23 -43.09
N GLN A 483 -12.24 27.51 -42.74
CA GLN A 483 -13.06 28.56 -43.37
C GLN A 483 -12.23 29.56 -44.19
N PHE A 484 -11.11 29.12 -44.78
CA PHE A 484 -10.24 29.98 -45.57
C PHE A 484 -10.97 30.58 -46.78
N ARG A 485 -10.79 31.89 -47.01
CA ARG A 485 -11.34 32.60 -48.16
C ARG A 485 -10.23 33.20 -49.00
N CYS A 486 -10.29 33.03 -50.33
CA CYS A 486 -9.32 33.64 -51.23
C CYS A 486 -9.50 35.18 -51.26
N GLN A 487 -8.68 35.90 -50.49
CA GLN A 487 -8.68 37.37 -50.42
C GLN A 487 -7.23 37.88 -50.38
N CYS A 488 -6.98 39.17 -50.60
CA CYS A 488 -5.62 39.72 -50.57
C CYS A 488 -4.89 39.48 -49.22
N SER A 489 -5.62 39.30 -48.12
CA SER A 489 -5.06 38.96 -46.80
C SER A 489 -4.55 37.52 -46.68
N THR A 490 -4.87 36.63 -47.62
CA THR A 490 -4.39 35.24 -47.65
C THR A 490 -3.25 35.04 -48.67
N SER A 491 -2.57 36.12 -49.10
CA SER A 491 -1.46 36.03 -50.06
C SER A 491 -0.33 35.12 -49.58
N TRP A 492 -0.08 35.08 -48.27
CA TRP A 492 0.90 34.18 -47.64
C TRP A 492 0.61 32.70 -47.92
N LEU A 493 -0.68 32.32 -48.02
CA LEU A 493 -1.07 30.95 -48.30
C LEU A 493 -0.82 30.59 -49.76
N ASP A 494 -1.01 31.54 -50.68
CA ASP A 494 -0.66 31.37 -52.10
C ASP A 494 0.87 31.28 -52.29
N GLU A 495 1.64 32.08 -51.55
CA GLU A 495 3.10 31.99 -51.51
C GLU A 495 3.60 30.65 -50.95
N MET A 496 2.88 30.04 -50.00
CA MET A 496 3.21 28.73 -49.44
C MET A 496 2.81 27.54 -50.33
N ILE A 497 1.82 27.70 -51.20
CA ILE A 497 1.35 26.64 -52.10
C ILE A 497 2.24 26.53 -53.35
N ARG A 498 2.85 27.65 -53.78
CA ARG A 498 3.79 27.71 -54.90
C ARG A 498 5.18 27.22 -54.49
#